data_AF-A0A7W8FG71-F1
#
_entry.id   AF-A0A7W8FG71-F1
#
_cell.length_a   1.000
_cell.length_b   1.000
_cell.length_c   1.000
_cell.angle_alpha   90.00
_cell.angle_beta   90.00
_cell.angle_gamma   90.00
#
_symmetry.space_group_name_H-M   'P 1'
#
loop_
_entity.id
_entity.type
_entity.pdbx_description
1 polymer ?
#
loop_
_entity_poly.entity_id
_entity_poly.type
_entity_poly.pdbx_seq_one_letter_code
_entity_poly.pdbx_strand_id
1 'polypeptide(L)'
;MNGSESPGPLSANVEGAMLQGEDTNASTVMNPKTRNRLSARDKRAKREAVAADYRAGHPKLAIMLRQHLSKPQLSEILAHLFMAGELSPVAPSYELVTASTPIKALSQFADGSVEYVRVEQDGHGTKLTSYLPGVENEHC
;
A
#
# COMPACT_ATOMS: atom_id res chain seq x y z
N MET A 1 14.77 -57.20 -19.22
CA MET A 1 15.00 -56.83 -20.63
C MET A 1 13.97 -57.56 -21.46
N ASN A 2 12.81 -56.95 -21.72
CA ASN A 2 11.78 -57.52 -22.59
C ASN A 2 11.55 -56.53 -23.72
N GLY A 3 11.77 -57.00 -24.94
CA GLY A 3 11.61 -56.26 -26.18
C GLY A 3 10.17 -56.34 -26.71
N SER A 4 9.83 -55.26 -27.40
CA SER A 4 9.18 -55.21 -28.71
C SER A 4 8.02 -56.17 -29.01
N GLU A 5 6.81 -55.60 -29.09
CA GLU A 5 5.83 -56.00 -30.10
C GLU A 5 5.23 -54.75 -30.75
N SER A 6 5.35 -54.70 -32.07
CA SER A 6 4.73 -53.75 -32.98
C SER A 6 3.53 -54.45 -33.63
N PRO A 7 2.37 -53.81 -33.83
CA PRO A 7 1.42 -54.27 -34.82
C PRO A 7 1.51 -53.40 -36.08
N GLY A 8 1.43 -54.08 -37.21
CA GLY A 8 1.33 -53.53 -38.55
C GLY A 8 -0.05 -52.95 -38.89
N PRO A 9 -0.25 -52.59 -40.16
CA PRO A 9 -1.22 -51.58 -40.61
C PRO A 9 -2.55 -52.19 -41.10
N LEU A 10 -3.59 -51.36 -41.29
CA LEU A 10 -4.36 -51.24 -42.55
C LEU A 10 -5.67 -50.45 -42.40
N SER A 11 -5.93 -49.71 -43.48
CA SER A 11 -7.23 -49.36 -44.06
C SER A 11 -8.05 -48.19 -43.53
N ALA A 12 -8.18 -47.24 -44.45
CA ALA A 12 -9.09 -46.12 -44.50
C ALA A 12 -10.56 -46.55 -44.43
N ASN A 13 -11.39 -45.66 -43.85
CA ASN A 13 -12.75 -45.46 -44.32
C ASN A 13 -13.00 -43.94 -44.40
N VAL A 14 -13.29 -43.49 -45.62
CA VAL A 14 -13.87 -42.18 -45.93
C VAL A 14 -15.38 -42.39 -45.99
N GLU A 15 -16.10 -41.71 -45.12
CA GLU A 15 -17.55 -41.41 -45.17
C GLU A 15 -17.72 -40.29 -44.14
N GLY A 16 -18.26 -39.11 -44.41
CA GLY A 16 -19.35 -38.78 -45.29
C GLY A 16 -20.45 -38.14 -44.44
N ALA A 17 -20.66 -36.83 -44.64
CA ALA A 17 -21.88 -36.08 -44.36
C ALA A 17 -22.22 -35.60 -42.92
N MET A 18 -22.22 -34.25 -42.81
CA MET A 18 -23.38 -33.39 -42.48
C MET A 18 -23.85 -33.13 -41.02
N LEU A 19 -23.88 -31.81 -40.73
CA LEU A 19 -24.85 -31.01 -39.94
C LEU A 19 -24.67 -30.80 -38.41
N GLN A 20 -24.33 -29.54 -38.08
CA GLN A 20 -25.07 -28.55 -37.28
C GLN A 20 -25.42 -28.85 -35.80
N GLY A 21 -24.95 -27.98 -34.90
CA GLY A 21 -25.45 -27.84 -33.52
C GLY A 21 -24.51 -27.02 -32.63
N GLU A 22 -24.98 -25.85 -32.20
CA GLU A 22 -24.31 -24.93 -31.25
C GLU A 22 -24.01 -25.62 -29.91
N ASP A 23 -22.93 -25.24 -29.23
CA ASP A 23 -22.98 -25.00 -27.78
C ASP A 23 -21.77 -24.20 -27.27
N THR A 24 -22.12 -23.03 -26.73
CA THR A 24 -21.43 -22.19 -25.75
C THR A 24 -20.26 -22.83 -25.01
N ASN A 25 -19.06 -22.29 -25.20
CA ASN A 25 -17.99 -22.39 -24.22
C ASN A 25 -17.45 -20.99 -23.90
N ALA A 26 -18.07 -20.39 -22.87
CA ALA A 26 -17.53 -19.26 -22.15
C ALA A 26 -16.15 -19.65 -21.58
N SER A 27 -15.10 -19.35 -22.34
CA SER A 27 -13.73 -19.44 -21.87
C SER A 27 -13.55 -18.41 -20.78
N THR A 28 -13.71 -18.85 -19.53
CA THR A 28 -13.33 -18.09 -18.34
C THR A 28 -11.83 -17.85 -18.43
N VAL A 29 -11.45 -16.67 -18.93
CA VAL A 29 -10.08 -16.19 -18.90
C VAL A 29 -9.72 -16.04 -17.42
N MET A 30 -9.00 -17.04 -16.89
CA MET A 30 -8.36 -16.94 -15.59
C MET A 30 -7.37 -15.80 -15.64
N ASN A 31 -7.77 -14.65 -15.13
CA ASN A 31 -6.95 -13.45 -15.06
C ASN A 31 -5.78 -13.75 -14.10
N PRO A 32 -4.53 -13.89 -14.57
CA PRO A 32 -3.42 -14.13 -13.67
C PRO A 32 -3.27 -12.90 -12.78
N LYS A 33 -3.30 -13.09 -11.45
CA LYS A 33 -3.00 -12.04 -10.46
C LYS A 33 -1.66 -11.40 -10.82
N THR A 34 -1.70 -10.27 -11.51
CA THR A 34 -0.54 -9.45 -11.82
C THR A 34 0.02 -8.96 -10.50
N ARG A 35 1.15 -9.55 -10.09
CA ARG A 35 1.90 -9.12 -8.92
C ARG A 35 2.41 -7.71 -9.23
N ASN A 36 1.74 -6.69 -8.71
CA ASN A 36 2.08 -5.28 -8.97
C ASN A 36 3.44 -4.97 -8.33
N ARG A 37 4.52 -5.25 -9.06
CA ARG A 37 5.89 -4.99 -8.64
C ARG A 37 6.16 -3.53 -8.97
N LEU A 38 6.11 -2.67 -7.95
CA LEU A 38 6.53 -1.26 -8.05
C LEU A 38 7.84 -1.16 -8.83
N SER A 39 7.88 -0.24 -9.79
CA SER A 39 9.08 -0.03 -10.60
C SER A 39 10.23 0.46 -9.71
N ALA A 40 11.47 0.29 -10.17
CA ALA A 40 12.63 0.81 -9.43
C ALA A 40 12.51 2.33 -9.19
N ARG A 41 11.91 3.05 -10.16
CA ARG A 41 11.62 4.48 -10.06
C ARG A 41 10.60 4.78 -8.96
N ASP A 42 9.50 4.05 -8.91
CA ASP A 42 8.45 4.29 -7.90
C ASP A 42 8.97 3.98 -6.49
N LYS A 43 9.78 2.92 -6.35
CA LYS A 43 10.45 2.61 -5.07
C LYS A 43 11.40 3.73 -4.64
N ARG A 44 12.14 4.33 -5.58
CA ARG A 44 13.02 5.45 -5.29
C ARG A 44 12.22 6.69 -4.88
N ALA A 45 11.23 7.09 -5.66
CA ALA A 45 10.35 8.22 -5.35
C ALA A 45 9.68 8.05 -3.98
N LYS A 46 9.26 6.83 -3.63
CA LYS A 46 8.65 6.54 -2.33
C LYS A 46 9.63 6.72 -1.17
N ARG A 47 10.87 6.27 -1.33
CA ARG A 47 11.93 6.48 -0.33
C ARG A 47 12.25 7.95 -0.15
N GLU A 48 12.34 8.70 -1.25
CA GLU A 48 12.56 10.15 -1.22
C GLU A 48 11.42 10.89 -0.49
N ALA A 49 10.17 10.53 -0.75
CA ALA A 49 9.02 11.09 -0.07
C ALA A 49 9.01 10.79 1.45
N VAL A 50 9.32 9.54 1.84
CA VAL A 50 9.47 9.17 3.26
C VAL A 50 10.60 9.94 3.92
N ALA A 51 11.73 10.09 3.23
CA ALA A 51 12.87 10.84 3.76
C ALA A 51 12.53 12.33 3.93
N ALA A 52 11.81 12.93 2.98
CA ALA A 52 11.33 14.30 3.09
C ALA A 52 10.41 14.48 4.29
N ASP A 53 9.40 13.61 4.43
CA ASP A 53 8.46 13.69 5.54
C ASP A 53 9.18 13.51 6.90
N TYR A 54 10.14 12.58 6.98
CA TYR A 54 10.91 12.34 8.20
C TYR A 54 11.77 13.56 8.59
N ARG A 55 12.45 14.18 7.61
CA ARG A 55 13.25 15.39 7.85
C ARG A 55 12.41 16.59 8.25
N ALA A 56 11.16 16.66 7.80
CA ALA A 56 10.19 17.67 8.24
C ALA A 56 9.70 17.47 9.69
N GLY A 57 10.14 16.40 10.37
CA GLY A 57 9.76 16.13 11.75
C GLY A 57 8.42 15.43 11.91
N HIS A 58 7.84 14.88 10.84
CA HIS A 58 6.58 14.15 10.95
C HIS A 58 6.75 12.86 11.78
N PRO A 59 5.84 12.57 12.73
CA PRO A 59 5.85 11.31 13.44
C PRO A 59 5.53 10.15 12.49
N LYS A 60 6.02 8.94 12.83
CA LYS A 60 5.88 7.75 11.98
C LYS A 60 4.44 7.49 11.51
N LEU A 61 3.45 7.70 12.38
CA LEU A 61 2.04 7.53 12.02
C LEU A 61 1.60 8.52 10.93
N ALA A 62 2.03 9.78 11.01
CA ALA A 62 1.73 10.78 9.98
C ALA A 62 2.33 10.39 8.63
N ILE A 63 3.58 9.91 8.63
CA ILE A 63 4.27 9.41 7.42
C ILE A 63 3.52 8.21 6.83
N MET A 64 3.10 7.26 7.66
CA MET A 64 2.30 6.10 7.21
C MET A 64 1.02 6.54 6.49
N LEU A 65 0.31 7.52 7.06
CA LEU A 65 -0.95 8.02 6.50
C LEU A 65 -0.72 8.79 5.20
N ARG A 66 0.24 9.74 5.17
CA ARG A 66 0.58 10.54 3.97
C ARG A 66 1.08 9.68 2.82
N GLN A 67 1.87 8.66 3.14
CA GLN A 67 2.50 7.80 2.16
C GLN A 67 1.75 6.49 1.91
N HIS A 68 0.59 6.27 2.52
CA HIS A 68 -0.16 5.00 2.38
C HIS A 68 0.72 3.76 2.62
N LEU A 69 1.53 3.80 3.67
CA LEU A 69 2.46 2.73 4.03
C LEU A 69 1.95 1.96 5.24
N SER A 70 2.09 0.64 5.19
CA SER A 70 1.99 -0.18 6.40
C SER A 70 3.22 0.02 7.30
N LYS A 71 3.08 -0.30 8.59
CA LYS A 71 4.16 -0.19 9.58
C LYS A 71 5.43 -0.97 9.17
N PRO A 72 5.34 -2.23 8.65
CA PRO A 72 6.52 -2.94 8.17
C PRO A 72 7.22 -2.22 7.01
N GLN A 73 6.45 -1.73 6.02
CA GLN A 73 7.01 -1.02 4.87
C GLN A 73 7.74 0.26 5.27
N LEU A 74 7.14 1.07 6.17
CA LEU A 74 7.80 2.26 6.68
C LEU A 74 9.08 1.90 7.46
N SER A 75 9.03 0.86 8.28
CA SER A 75 10.18 0.44 9.09
C SER A 75 11.35 -0.02 8.21
N GLU A 76 11.08 -0.78 7.14
CA GLU A 76 12.08 -1.21 6.17
C GLU A 76 12.72 -0.01 5.45
N ILE A 77 11.90 0.94 4.98
CA ILE A 77 12.40 2.15 4.31
C ILE A 77 13.27 2.97 5.26
N LEU A 78 12.80 3.25 6.47
CA LEU A 78 13.56 4.04 7.45
C LEU A 78 14.87 3.35 7.83
N ALA A 79 14.84 2.03 8.07
CA ALA A 79 16.04 1.26 8.38
C ALA A 79 17.08 1.39 7.26
N HIS A 80 16.65 1.24 6.00
CA HIS A 80 17.54 1.42 4.85
C HIS A 80 18.14 2.83 4.80
N LEU A 81 17.32 3.87 4.98
CA LEU A 81 17.77 5.27 4.93
C LEU A 81 18.77 5.60 6.06
N PHE A 82 18.57 5.05 7.27
CA PHE A 82 19.53 5.21 8.37
C PHE A 82 20.83 4.45 8.11
N MET A 83 20.75 3.19 7.63
CA MET A 83 21.95 2.39 7.33
C MET A 83 22.77 2.98 6.19
N ALA A 84 22.13 3.62 5.22
CA ALA A 84 22.78 4.33 4.12
C ALA A 84 23.36 5.70 4.52
N GLY A 85 23.12 6.17 5.75
CA GLY A 85 23.52 7.50 6.20
C GLY A 85 22.73 8.66 5.57
N GLU A 86 21.61 8.37 4.90
CA GLU A 86 20.76 9.38 4.25
C GLU A 86 19.85 10.12 5.24
N LEU A 87 19.62 9.51 6.42
CA LEU A 87 18.90 10.10 7.53
C LEU A 87 19.71 9.98 8.83
N SER A 88 19.51 10.94 9.71
CA SER A 88 19.93 10.88 11.12
C SER A 88 18.70 10.87 12.02
N PRO A 89 18.73 10.23 13.20
CA PRO A 89 17.60 10.23 14.11
C PRO A 89 17.21 11.65 14.53
N VAL A 90 15.94 12.00 14.36
CA VAL A 90 15.34 13.28 14.77
C VAL A 90 14.07 13.00 15.58
N ALA A 91 13.82 13.80 16.61
CA ALA A 91 12.57 13.75 17.37
C ALA A 91 11.41 14.34 16.53
N PRO A 92 10.22 13.75 16.55
CA PRO A 92 9.06 14.35 15.89
C PRO A 92 8.76 15.75 16.43
N SER A 93 8.28 16.64 15.57
CA SER A 93 7.88 18.00 15.96
C SER A 93 6.52 18.06 16.67
N TYR A 94 5.74 16.98 16.59
CA TYR A 94 4.45 16.83 17.25
C TYR A 94 4.12 15.35 17.47
N GLU A 95 3.13 15.08 18.31
CA GLU A 95 2.54 13.74 18.44
C GLU A 95 1.27 13.63 17.60
N LEU A 96 1.04 12.45 17.03
CA LEU A 96 -0.18 12.15 16.30
C LEU A 96 -0.91 10.99 16.98
N VAL A 97 -2.11 11.25 17.46
CA VAL A 97 -2.93 10.28 18.20
C VAL A 97 -4.28 10.07 17.52
N THR A 98 -4.91 8.93 17.78
CA THR A 98 -6.30 8.72 17.38
C THR A 98 -7.22 9.58 18.24
N ALA A 99 -8.29 10.12 17.64
CA ALA A 99 -9.30 10.89 18.35
C ALA A 99 -10.11 9.95 19.27
N SER A 100 -9.70 9.91 20.54
CA SER A 100 -10.35 9.13 21.60
C SER A 100 -11.68 9.77 22.04
N THR A 101 -12.50 9.03 22.80
CA THR A 101 -13.78 9.54 23.32
C THR A 101 -13.65 10.87 24.07
N PRO A 102 -12.64 11.09 24.94
CA PRO A 102 -12.44 12.40 25.57
C PRO A 102 -12.13 13.52 24.59
N ILE A 103 -11.35 13.25 23.54
CA ILE A 103 -11.03 14.24 22.50
C ILE A 103 -12.30 14.59 21.71
N LYS A 104 -13.09 13.59 21.33
CA LYS A 104 -14.35 13.77 20.60
C LYS A 104 -15.44 14.48 21.41
N ALA A 105 -15.30 14.57 22.74
CA ALA A 105 -16.22 15.34 23.57
C ALA A 105 -15.98 16.87 23.47
N LEU A 106 -14.84 17.30 22.94
CA LEU A 106 -14.56 18.72 22.70
C LEU A 106 -15.36 19.19 21.48
N SER A 107 -15.95 20.39 21.58
CA SER A 107 -16.83 20.95 20.56
C SER A 107 -16.19 21.00 19.16
N GLN A 108 -14.90 21.28 19.08
CA GLN A 108 -14.13 21.33 17.82
C GLN A 108 -13.92 19.96 17.15
N PHE A 109 -14.20 18.85 17.83
CA PHE A 109 -14.05 17.48 17.33
C PHE A 109 -15.35 16.66 17.44
N ALA A 110 -16.46 17.31 17.83
CA ALA A 110 -17.72 16.64 18.17
C ALA A 110 -18.50 16.13 16.95
N ASP A 111 -18.18 16.59 15.75
CA ASP A 111 -18.79 16.12 14.50
C ASP A 111 -18.40 14.68 14.14
N GLY A 112 -17.41 14.11 14.85
CA GLY A 112 -16.94 12.74 14.65
C GLY A 112 -16.17 12.53 13.35
N SER A 113 -15.90 13.58 12.57
CA SER A 113 -15.20 13.50 11.29
C SER A 113 -13.69 13.33 11.47
N VAL A 114 -13.17 13.73 12.63
CA VAL A 114 -11.75 13.72 12.94
C VAL A 114 -11.32 12.35 13.47
N GLU A 115 -10.51 11.64 12.69
CA GLU A 115 -9.92 10.35 13.08
C GLU A 115 -8.62 10.52 13.88
N TYR A 116 -7.81 11.52 13.53
CA TYR A 116 -6.51 11.78 14.13
C TYR A 116 -6.37 13.22 14.59
N VAL A 117 -5.63 13.42 15.68
CA VAL A 117 -5.36 14.73 16.26
C VAL A 117 -3.86 14.92 16.42
N ARG A 118 -3.37 16.05 15.92
CA ARG A 118 -2.02 16.58 16.17
C ARG A 118 -2.01 17.21 17.55
N VAL A 119 -1.04 16.78 18.35
CA VAL A 119 -0.80 17.26 19.71
C VAL A 119 0.54 17.98 19.74
N GLU A 120 0.49 19.27 20.06
CA GLU A 120 1.68 20.12 20.20
C GLU A 120 1.75 20.64 21.62
N GLN A 121 2.95 20.60 22.20
CA GLN A 121 3.23 21.28 23.46
C GLN A 121 3.82 22.64 23.11
N ASP A 122 3.10 23.71 23.45
CA ASP A 122 3.70 25.03 23.51
C ASP A 122 3.98 25.37 24.98
N GLY A 123 4.81 26.38 25.25
CA GLY A 123 5.15 26.77 26.63
C GLY A 123 3.95 27.21 27.50
N HIS A 124 2.75 27.26 26.93
CA HIS A 124 1.51 27.65 27.57
C HIS A 124 0.49 26.49 27.71
N GLY A 125 0.78 25.32 27.13
CA GLY A 125 -0.02 24.11 27.31
C GLY A 125 -0.03 23.19 26.09
N THR A 126 -1.07 22.35 26.04
CA THR A 126 -1.28 21.39 24.95
C THR A 126 -2.25 21.95 23.92
N LYS A 127 -1.79 22.13 22.68
CA LYS A 127 -2.62 22.50 21.53
C LYS A 127 -3.06 21.24 20.78
N LEU A 128 -4.36 21.11 20.55
CA LEU A 128 -4.98 20.02 19.80
C LEU A 128 -5.51 20.54 18.47
N THR A 129 -5.06 19.96 17.36
CA THR A 129 -5.50 20.32 16.00
C THR A 129 -5.92 19.08 15.24
N SER A 130 -7.00 19.16 14.45
CA SER A 130 -7.41 18.04 13.60
C SER A 130 -6.31 17.71 12.58
N TYR A 131 -6.09 16.42 12.34
CA TYR A 131 -5.12 15.97 11.35
C TYR A 131 -5.83 15.29 10.17
N LEU A 132 -5.64 15.87 8.99
CA LEU A 132 -6.14 15.35 7.72
C LEU A 132 -4.94 14.99 6.83
N PRO A 133 -4.74 13.70 6.49
CA PRO A 133 -3.66 13.31 5.59
C PRO A 133 -3.80 14.00 4.23
N GLY A 134 -2.74 14.68 3.77
CA GLY A 134 -2.71 15.31 2.45
C GLY A 134 -3.38 16.69 2.35
N VAL A 135 -3.86 17.26 3.46
CA VAL A 135 -4.27 18.68 3.51
C VAL A 135 -3.10 19.48 4.08
N GLU A 136 -2.53 20.37 3.28
CA GLU A 136 -1.41 21.27 3.62
C GLU A 136 -1.81 22.35 4.64
N ASN A 137 -2.35 21.97 5.81
CA ASN A 137 -2.49 22.91 6.93
C ASN A 137 -1.14 23.11 7.64
N GLU A 138 -0.08 23.34 6.87
CA GLU A 138 1.32 23.44 7.32
C GLU A 138 1.95 24.78 6.95
N HIS A 139 1.15 25.84 6.93
CA HIS A 139 1.63 27.21 6.80
C HIS A 139 1.22 28.02 8.03
N CYS A 140 2.18 28.24 8.92
CA CYS A 140 2.31 29.43 9.77
C CYS A 140 3.78 29.84 9.74
#